data_AF-A0A963JUL2-F1
#
_entry.id   AF-A0A963JUL2-F1
#
_cell.length_a   1.000
_cell.length_b   1.000
_cell.length_c   1.000
_cell.angle_alpha   90.00
_cell.angle_beta   90.00
_cell.angle_gamma   90.00
#
_symmetry.space_group_name_H-M   'P 1'
#
loop_
_entity.id
_entity.type
_entity.pdbx_description
1 polymer ?
#
loop_
_entity_poly.entity_id
_entity_poly.type
_entity_poly.pdbx_seq_one_letter_code
_entity_poly.pdbx_strand_id
1 'polypeptide(L)'
;MSGVTFTHAPCGPGAGRVRDASARLEGGHFLTVSAARYSDRVELGIHGGMLQSYMIFTAAQVRSVAAEQLACADAQQECGAAQGGA
;
A
#
# COMPACT_ATOMS: atom_id res chain seq x y z
N MET A 1 2.78 -9.06 16.67
CA MET A 1 2.35 -8.38 15.43
C MET A 1 3.58 -7.83 14.74
N SER A 2 3.98 -8.41 13.61
CA SER A 2 4.99 -7.81 12.73
C SER A 2 4.29 -6.68 11.97
N GLY A 3 4.51 -5.43 12.39
CA GLY A 3 3.87 -4.27 11.76
C GLY A 3 4.60 -3.88 10.48
N VAL A 4 3.88 -3.84 9.35
CA VAL A 4 4.42 -3.27 8.10
C VAL A 4 4.62 -1.77 8.33
N THR A 5 5.88 -1.32 8.26
CA THR A 5 6.23 0.09 8.47
C THR A 5 6.60 0.74 7.15
N PHE A 6 5.90 1.81 6.79
CA PHE A 6 6.21 2.60 5.60
C PHE A 6 7.28 3.65 5.89
N THR A 7 8.27 3.74 5.01
CA THR A 7 9.28 4.79 4.97
C THR A 7 8.92 5.76 3.85
N HIS A 8 8.88 7.05 4.16
CA HIS A 8 8.56 8.10 3.19
C HIS A 8 9.83 8.70 2.59
N ALA A 9 9.90 8.74 1.26
CA ALA A 9 11.00 9.41 0.58
C ALA A 9 10.72 10.93 0.51
N PRO A 10 11.73 11.78 0.77
CA PRO A 10 11.59 13.23 0.58
C PRO A 10 11.27 13.55 -0.88
N CYS A 11 10.18 14.28 -1.12
CA CYS A 11 9.80 14.73 -2.46
C CYS A 11 10.19 16.21 -2.64
N GLY A 12 11.31 16.48 -3.29
CA GLY A 12 11.82 17.83 -3.50
C GLY A 12 11.10 18.63 -4.60
N PRO A 13 11.37 19.94 -4.71
CA PRO A 13 10.94 20.76 -5.85
C PRO A 13 11.52 20.18 -7.15
N GLY A 14 10.65 19.77 -8.09
CA GLY A 14 11.04 19.11 -9.34
C GLY A 14 10.90 17.58 -9.34
N ALA A 15 10.59 16.96 -8.21
CA ALA A 15 10.30 15.52 -8.18
C ALA A 15 9.00 15.21 -8.94
N GLY A 16 9.03 14.15 -9.77
CA GLY A 16 7.84 13.65 -10.49
C GLY A 16 6.74 13.10 -9.59
N ARG A 17 7.01 12.94 -8.29
CA ARG A 17 6.09 12.43 -7.27
C ARG A 17 5.80 13.51 -6.23
N VAL A 18 4.56 13.54 -5.76
CA VAL A 18 4.10 14.38 -4.62
C VAL A 18 4.31 13.65 -3.31
N ARG A 19 4.17 12.33 -3.35
CA ARG A 19 4.40 11.42 -2.23
C ARG A 19 5.00 10.14 -2.76
N ASP A 20 5.97 9.62 -2.05
CA ASP A 20 6.54 8.31 -2.30
C ASP A 20 6.80 7.63 -0.96
N ALA A 21 6.40 6.37 -0.86
CA ALA A 21 6.48 5.57 0.33
C ALA A 21 6.85 4.14 -0.04
N SER A 22 7.63 3.47 0.81
CA SER A 22 7.96 2.06 0.63
C SER A 22 7.90 1.31 1.95
N ALA A 23 7.57 0.03 1.91
CA ALA A 23 7.61 -0.84 3.07
C ALA A 23 8.21 -2.19 2.69
N ARG A 24 9.00 -2.77 3.60
CA ARG A 24 9.50 -4.13 3.44
C ARG A 24 8.45 -5.11 3.94
N LEU A 25 8.11 -6.07 3.10
CA LEU A 25 7.21 -7.17 3.44
C LEU A 25 8.03 -8.38 3.90
N GLU A 26 7.34 -9.36 4.49
CA GLU A 26 7.92 -10.67 4.76
C GLU A 26 8.40 -11.33 3.45
N GLY A 27 9.40 -12.19 3.54
CA GLY A 27 10.01 -12.82 2.35
C GLY A 27 10.94 -11.93 1.53
N GLY A 28 11.23 -10.70 1.99
CA GLY A 28 12.19 -9.80 1.33
C GLY A 28 11.62 -9.01 0.15
N HIS A 29 10.30 -9.04 -0.04
CA HIS A 29 9.61 -8.18 -1.00
C HIS A 29 9.49 -6.74 -0.49
N PHE A 30 9.27 -5.81 -1.40
CA PHE A 30 9.04 -4.40 -1.11
C PHE A 30 7.72 -3.96 -1.75
N LEU A 31 6.93 -3.22 -0.99
CA LEU A 31 5.77 -2.51 -1.48
C LEU A 31 6.12 -1.04 -1.67
N THR A 32 5.72 -0.42 -2.77
CA THR A 32 5.86 1.02 -3.01
C THR A 32 4.51 1.65 -3.28
N VAL A 33 4.26 2.82 -2.72
CA VAL A 33 3.05 3.62 -2.96
C VAL A 33 3.47 5.04 -3.32
N SER A 34 3.06 5.50 -4.49
CA SER A 34 3.47 6.80 -5.02
C SER A 34 2.31 7.57 -5.63
N ALA A 35 2.24 8.86 -5.34
CA ALA A 35 1.32 9.78 -6.01
C ALA A 35 2.10 10.63 -7.02
N ALA A 36 1.74 10.55 -8.30
CA ALA A 36 2.37 11.33 -9.34
C ALA A 36 2.03 12.82 -9.21
N ARG A 37 2.98 13.70 -9.52
CA ARG A 37 2.80 15.17 -9.45
C ARG A 37 2.04 15.73 -10.63
N TYR A 38 2.29 15.20 -11.81
CA TYR A 38 1.78 15.73 -13.07
C TYR A 38 0.62 14.91 -13.64
N SER A 39 0.07 13.99 -12.85
CA SER A 39 -1.11 13.21 -13.20
C SER A 39 -1.93 12.89 -11.96
N ASP A 40 -3.21 12.60 -12.13
CA ASP A 40 -4.14 12.20 -11.07
C ASP A 40 -3.95 10.73 -10.61
N ARG A 41 -2.74 10.19 -10.82
CA ARG A 41 -2.45 8.77 -10.69
C ARG A 41 -1.71 8.44 -9.43
N VAL A 42 -2.10 7.32 -8.85
CA VAL A 42 -1.44 6.68 -7.73
C VAL A 42 -0.98 5.31 -8.18
N GLU A 43 0.29 5.03 -7.94
CA GLU A 43 0.99 3.81 -8.32
C GLU A 43 1.20 2.95 -7.07
N LEU A 44 0.80 1.67 -7.16
CA LEU A 44 1.09 0.63 -6.17
C LEU A 44 2.00 -0.39 -6.84
N GLY A 45 3.22 -0.52 -6.33
CA GLY A 45 4.24 -1.43 -6.86
C GLY A 45 4.59 -2.52 -5.85
N ILE A 46 4.83 -3.73 -6.33
CA ILE A 46 5.45 -4.82 -5.56
C ILE A 46 6.73 -5.29 -6.26
N HIS A 47 7.79 -5.40 -5.48
CA HIS A 47 9.14 -5.70 -5.95
C HIS A 47 9.73 -6.85 -5.16
N GLY A 48 10.47 -7.74 -5.79
CA GLY A 48 11.31 -8.72 -5.09
C GLY A 48 11.81 -9.83 -6.00
N GLY A 49 13.08 -10.23 -5.83
CA GLY A 49 13.74 -11.13 -6.77
C GLY A 49 13.75 -10.54 -8.19
N MET A 50 13.18 -11.27 -9.14
CA MET A 50 12.99 -10.81 -10.53
C MET A 50 11.60 -10.22 -10.81
N LEU A 51 10.71 -10.18 -9.80
CA LEU A 51 9.36 -9.65 -9.95
C LEU A 51 9.34 -8.14 -9.74
N GLN A 52 8.80 -7.43 -10.73
CA GLN A 52 8.34 -6.05 -10.60
C GLN A 52 6.95 -5.95 -11.23
N SER A 53 5.97 -5.65 -10.39
CA SER A 53 4.59 -5.48 -10.83
C SER A 53 4.05 -4.15 -10.32
N TYR A 54 3.30 -3.46 -11.18
CA TYR A 54 2.74 -2.15 -10.88
C TYR A 54 1.26 -2.13 -11.22
N MET A 55 0.49 -1.48 -10.35
CA MET A 55 -0.89 -1.13 -10.61
C MET A 55 -1.01 0.39 -10.55
N ILE A 56 -1.72 0.96 -11.52
CA ILE A 56 -1.93 2.40 -11.65
C ILE A 56 -3.41 2.68 -11.53
N PHE A 57 -3.75 3.57 -10.61
CA PHE A 57 -5.12 3.92 -10.28
C PHE A 57 -5.33 5.43 -10.38
N THR A 58 -6.57 5.86 -10.56
CA THR A 58 -6.97 7.22 -10.20
C THR A 58 -7.10 7.36 -8.68
N ALA A 59 -7.10 8.59 -8.17
CA ALA A 59 -7.34 8.84 -6.75
C ALA A 59 -8.68 8.26 -6.24
N ALA A 60 -9.73 8.28 -7.07
CA ALA A 60 -11.03 7.71 -6.71
C ALA A 60 -10.98 6.19 -6.57
N GLN A 61 -10.30 5.52 -7.51
CA GLN A 61 -10.12 4.06 -7.48
C GLN A 61 -9.33 3.62 -6.25
N VAL A 62 -8.24 4.31 -5.90
CA VAL A 62 -7.45 3.97 -4.69
C VAL A 62 -8.29 4.10 -3.42
N ARG A 63 -9.09 5.16 -3.29
CA ARG A 63 -9.96 5.32 -2.11
C ARG A 63 -10.97 4.19 -1.99
N SER A 64 -11.57 3.77 -3.11
CA SER A 64 -12.50 2.65 -3.14
C SER A 64 -11.83 1.33 -2.73
N VAL A 65 -10.65 1.04 -3.30
CA VAL A 65 -9.90 -0.19 -2.97
C VAL A 65 -9.43 -0.19 -1.51
N ALA A 66 -8.94 0.95 -1.01
CA ALA A 66 -8.50 1.08 0.38
C ALA A 66 -9.66 0.89 1.37
N ALA A 67 -10.86 1.40 1.04
CA ALA A 67 -12.05 1.19 1.85
C ALA A 67 -12.44 -0.30 1.91
N GLU A 68 -12.39 -1.00 0.78
CA GLU A 68 -12.67 -2.45 0.74
C GLU A 68 -11.62 -3.27 1.51
N GLN A 69 -10.33 -2.91 1.37
CA GLN A 69 -9.25 -3.56 2.11
C GLN A 69 -9.42 -3.39 3.63
N LEU A 70 -9.83 -2.20 4.07
CA LEU A 70 -10.13 -1.94 5.47
C LEU A 70 -11.32 -2.77 5.96
N ALA A 71 -12.43 -2.79 5.20
CA ALA A 71 -13.60 -3.59 5.55
C ALA A 71 -13.28 -5.10 5.66
N CYS A 72 -12.43 -5.62 4.77
CA CYS A 72 -11.95 -7.00 4.84
C CYS A 72 -11.09 -7.26 6.10
N ALA A 73 -10.21 -6.32 6.47
CA ALA A 73 -9.38 -6.43 7.67
C ALA A 73 -10.25 -6.42 8.95
N ASP A 74 -11.24 -5.54 9.02
CA ASP A 74 -12.18 -5.44 10.13
C ASP A 74 -12.99 -6.75 10.28
N ALA A 75 -13.55 -7.27 9.18
CA ALA A 75 -14.29 -8.53 9.17
C ALA A 75 -13.43 -9.72 9.63
N GLN A 76 -12.14 -9.74 9.28
CA GLN A 76 -11.21 -10.79 9.72
C GLN A 76 -10.97 -10.74 11.24
N GLN A 77 -10.87 -9.54 11.82
CA GLN A 77 -10.72 -9.38 13.27
C GLN A 77 -11.96 -9.84 14.02
N GLU A 78 -13.16 -9.51 13.52
CA GLU A 78 -14.43 -9.94 14.12
C GLU A 78 -14.60 -11.46 14.08
N CYS A 79 -14.25 -12.10 12.96
CA CYS A 79 -14.29 -13.56 12.83
C CYS A 79 -13.28 -14.26 13.76
N GLY A 80 -12.06 -13.72 13.87
CA GLY A 80 -11.04 -14.24 14.79
C GLY A 80 -11.40 -14.06 16.27
N ALA A 81 -12.08 -12.96 16.63
CA ALA A 81 -12.58 -12.74 17.98
C ALA A 81 -13.67 -13.74 18.38
N ALA A 82 -14.49 -14.18 17.43
CA ALA A 82 -15.52 -15.21 17.66
C ALA A 82 -14.95 -16.62 17.92
N GLN A 83 -13.68 -16.87 17.56
CA GLN A 83 -13.04 -18.19 17.68
C GLN A 83 -12.22 -18.37 18.98
N GLY A 84 -12.03 -17.30 19.76
CA GLY A 84 -11.24 -17.30 21.00
C GLY A 84 -12.04 -17.43 22.30
N GLY A 85 -13.35 -17.66 22.23
CA GLY A 85 -14.23 -17.83 23.38
C GLY A 85 -14.85 -19.22 23.44
N ALA A 86 -14.10 -20.20 23.93
CA ALA A 86 -14.59 -21.50 24.38
C ALA A 86 -13.74 -22.00 25.54
#